data_AF-A0A972W2H3-F1
#
_entry.id   AF-A0A972W2H3-F1
#
_cell.length_a   1.000
_cell.length_b   1.000
_cell.length_c   1.000
_cell.angle_alpha   90.00
_cell.angle_beta   90.00
_cell.angle_gamma   90.00
#
_symmetry.space_group_name_H-M   'P 1'
#
loop_
_entity.id
_entity.type
_entity.pdbx_description
1 polymer ?
#
loop_
_entity_poly.entity_id
_entity_poly.type
_entity_poly.pdbx_seq_one_letter_code
_entity_poly.pdbx_strand_id
1 'polypeptide(L)'
;MLILCIGLVILYFFINPSEVDFLPKCPLYVTTGIYCPGCGSQRATHKLLQLNILGVLQQNVLYFLGLFIIVYHLIIKGLNKFFGKNIYNYIYHPKTPIIILVIILIYWVLRNIPYYPFTVLAPN
;
A
#
# COMPACT_ATOMS: atom_id res chain seq x y z
N MET A 1 -7.50 19.63 -5.89
CA MET A 1 -7.32 18.19 -5.59
C MET A 1 -6.84 17.39 -6.80
N LEU A 2 -7.51 17.47 -7.97
CA LEU A 2 -7.10 16.73 -9.17
C LEU A 2 -5.70 17.07 -9.69
N ILE A 3 -5.35 18.36 -9.79
CA ILE A 3 -4.02 18.82 -10.24
C ILE A 3 -2.91 18.27 -9.34
N LEU A 4 -3.14 18.24 -8.03
CA LEU A 4 -2.20 17.67 -7.06
C LEU A 4 -2.00 16.18 -7.29
N CYS A 5 -3.08 15.41 -7.51
CA CYS A 5 -2.98 13.99 -7.80
C CYS A 5 -2.19 13.72 -9.08
N ILE A 6 -2.44 14.49 -10.15
CA ILE A 6 -1.71 14.37 -11.42
C ILE A 6 -0.22 14.69 -11.20
N GLY A 7 0.09 15.76 -10.48
CA GLY A 7 1.47 16.12 -10.14
C GLY A 7 2.19 15.02 -9.37
N LEU A 8 1.54 14.39 -8.38
CA LEU A 8 2.10 13.26 -7.63
C LEU A 8 2.30 12.02 -8.51
N VAL A 9 1.37 11.72 -9.41
CA VAL A 9 1.52 10.60 -10.36
C VAL A 9 2.73 10.84 -11.26
N ILE A 10 2.86 12.04 -11.84
CA ILE A 10 4.01 12.39 -12.68
C ILE A 10 5.31 12.29 -11.88
N LEU A 11 5.35 12.86 -10.67
CA LEU A 11 6.49 12.80 -9.77
C LEU A 11 6.94 11.35 -9.56
N TYR A 12 6.05 10.47 -9.08
CA TYR A 12 6.39 9.08 -8.81
C TYR A 12 6.56 8.22 -10.06
N PHE A 13 6.09 8.66 -11.23
CA PHE A 13 6.34 7.96 -12.49
C PHE A 13 7.79 8.16 -12.93
N PHE A 14 8.28 9.40 -12.90
CA PHE A 14 9.61 9.76 -13.40
C PHE A 14 10.73 9.66 -12.36
N ILE A 15 10.42 9.86 -11.08
CA ILE A 15 11.43 9.88 -10.02
C ILE A 15 11.35 8.58 -9.21
N ASN A 16 12.47 7.86 -9.17
CA ASN A 16 12.65 6.69 -8.32
C ASN A 16 12.94 7.13 -6.87
N PRO A 17 12.05 6.85 -5.89
CA PRO A 17 12.28 7.25 -4.50
C PRO A 17 13.48 6.57 -3.83
N SER A 18 14.06 5.55 -4.46
CA SER A 18 15.32 4.93 -3.99
C SER A 18 16.57 5.74 -4.34
N GLU A 19 16.49 6.62 -5.33
CA GLU A 19 17.65 7.31 -5.92
C GLU A 19 17.74 8.79 -5.51
N VAL A 20 16.73 9.31 -4.81
CA VAL A 20 16.64 10.72 -4.43
C VAL A 20 16.51 10.90 -2.92
N ASP A 21 17.22 11.89 -2.38
CA ASP A 21 17.20 12.19 -0.94
C ASP A 21 16.18 13.26 -0.53
N PHE A 22 15.61 14.01 -1.49
CA PHE A 22 14.64 15.07 -1.17
C PHE A 22 13.25 14.55 -0.81
N LEU A 23 12.96 13.27 -1.09
CA LEU A 23 11.70 12.65 -0.68
C LEU A 23 11.76 12.25 0.80
N PRO A 24 10.71 12.53 1.58
CA PRO A 24 10.74 12.30 3.02
C PRO A 24 10.88 10.81 3.34
N LYS A 25 11.93 10.49 4.10
CA LYS A 25 12.15 9.16 4.68
C LYS A 25 11.18 8.95 5.86
N CYS A 26 10.87 7.69 6.19
CA CYS A 26 9.97 7.38 7.30
C CYS A 26 10.58 7.82 8.63
N PRO A 27 9.94 8.73 9.39
CA PRO A 27 10.51 9.22 10.65
C PRO A 27 10.74 8.09 11.66
N LEU A 28 9.80 7.15 11.79
CA LEU A 28 9.92 6.02 12.71
C LEU A 28 11.15 5.16 12.40
N TYR A 29 11.36 4.85 11.13
CA TYR A 29 12.51 4.04 10.72
C TYR A 29 13.83 4.80 10.93
N VAL A 30 13.87 6.09 10.60
CA VAL A 30 15.08 6.91 10.78
C VAL A 30 15.45 7.06 12.25
N THR A 31 14.48 7.14 13.16
CA THR A 31 14.75 7.34 14.59
C THR A 31 14.94 6.05 15.38
N THR A 32 14.26 4.96 15.00
CA THR A 32 14.24 3.70 15.78
C THR A 32 14.77 2.48 15.04
N GLY A 33 14.95 2.56 13.72
CA GLY A 33 15.24 1.40 12.88
C GLY A 33 14.03 0.48 12.63
N ILE A 34 12.85 0.79 13.20
CA ILE A 34 11.64 -0.03 13.07
C ILE A 34 10.89 0.34 11.79
N TYR A 35 10.59 -0.67 10.97
CA TYR A 35 9.72 -0.50 9.81
C TYR A 35 8.26 -0.42 10.24
N CYS A 36 7.59 0.69 9.92
CA CYS A 36 6.15 0.80 10.05
C CYS A 36 5.43 0.03 8.91
N PRO A 37 4.13 -0.29 9.04
CA PRO A 37 3.39 -1.00 8.00
C PRO A 37 3.33 -0.24 6.66
N GLY A 38 3.52 1.08 6.68
CA GLY A 38 3.58 1.93 5.49
C GLY A 38 4.98 2.11 4.88
N CYS A 39 6.05 1.59 5.49
CA CYS A 39 7.39 1.70 4.91
C CYS A 39 7.45 1.04 3.52
N GLY A 40 8.09 1.71 2.56
CA GLY A 40 8.18 1.25 1.18
C GLY A 40 7.03 1.68 0.25
N SER A 41 5.97 2.31 0.74
CA SER A 41 4.80 2.67 -0.10
C SER A 41 5.12 3.66 -1.24
N GLN A 42 6.09 4.57 -1.05
CA GLN A 42 6.55 5.47 -2.12
C GLN A 42 7.21 4.68 -3.26
N ARG A 43 8.13 3.78 -2.92
CA ARG A 43 8.79 2.87 -3.88
C ARG A 43 7.80 1.91 -4.52
N ALA A 44 6.85 1.38 -3.74
CA ALA A 44 5.76 0.56 -4.25
C ALA A 44 4.91 1.31 -5.27
N THR A 45 4.62 2.60 -5.04
CA THR A 45 3.89 3.44 -6.00
C THR A 45 4.67 3.61 -7.29
N HIS A 46 5.97 3.90 -7.22
CA HIS A 46 6.83 3.97 -8.41
C HIS A 46 6.85 2.64 -9.20
N LYS A 47 7.01 1.49 -8.52
CA LYS A 47 6.97 0.17 -9.16
C LYS A 47 5.60 -0.16 -9.74
N LEU A 48 4.51 0.26 -9.09
CA LEU A 48 3.14 0.09 -9.61
C LEU A 48 2.94 0.88 -10.90
N LEU A 49 3.43 2.13 -10.94
CA LEU A 49 3.37 2.99 -12.12
C LEU A 49 4.19 2.45 -13.31
N GLN A 50 5.24 1.68 -13.02
CA GLN A 50 6.02 0.92 -14.00
C GLN A 50 5.44 -0.46 -14.34
N LEU A 51 4.24 -0.79 -13.83
CA LEU A 51 3.58 -2.10 -14.00
C LEU A 51 4.39 -3.30 -13.46
N ASN A 52 5.32 -3.07 -12.54
CA ASN A 52 6.14 -4.11 -11.93
C ASN A 52 5.53 -4.63 -10.62
N ILE A 53 4.61 -5.61 -10.74
CA ILE A 53 3.88 -6.17 -9.61
C ILE A 53 4.79 -6.88 -8.59
N LEU A 54 5.79 -7.62 -9.06
CA LEU A 54 6.76 -8.27 -8.17
C LEU A 54 7.54 -7.23 -7.37
N GLY A 55 7.94 -6.13 -8.01
CA GLY A 55 8.57 -4.99 -7.35
C GLY A 55 7.65 -4.33 -6.32
N VAL A 56 6.34 -4.21 -6.57
CA VAL A 56 5.38 -3.69 -5.58
C VAL A 56 5.35 -4.57 -4.33
N LEU A 57 5.27 -5.90 -4.51
CA LEU A 57 5.22 -6.87 -3.41
C LEU A 57 6.49 -6.86 -2.57
N GLN A 58 7.66 -6.77 -3.23
CA GLN A 58 8.96 -6.66 -2.55
C GLN A 58 9.09 -5.37 -1.72
N GLN A 59 8.38 -4.31 -2.11
CA GLN A 59 8.41 -3.05 -1.38
C GLN A 59 7.38 -3.01 -0.26
N ASN A 60 6.13 -3.40 -0.52
CA ASN A 60 5.10 -3.44 0.50
C ASN A 60 3.90 -4.33 0.10
N VAL A 61 3.82 -5.54 0.66
CA VAL A 61 2.68 -6.45 0.43
C VAL A 61 1.36 -5.84 0.92
N LEU A 62 1.39 -5.12 2.05
CA LEU A 62 0.18 -4.49 2.60
C LEU A 62 -0.32 -3.35 1.69
N TYR A 63 0.57 -2.63 1.00
CA TYR A 63 0.19 -1.64 0.00
C TYR A 63 -0.59 -2.29 -1.16
N PHE A 64 -0.11 -3.43 -1.65
CA PHE A 64 -0.79 -4.19 -2.70
C PHE A 64 -2.15 -4.68 -2.24
N LEU A 65 -2.26 -5.21 -1.01
CA LEU A 65 -3.55 -5.63 -0.44
C LEU A 65 -4.52 -4.44 -0.32
N GLY A 66 -4.04 -3.28 0.13
CA GLY A 66 -4.82 -2.04 0.20
C GLY A 66 -5.34 -1.62 -1.18
N LEU A 67 -4.52 -1.75 -2.23
CA LEU A 67 -4.94 -1.50 -3.60
C LEU A 67 -6.09 -2.42 -4.02
N PHE A 68 -6.02 -3.72 -3.71
CA PHE A 68 -7.12 -4.66 -4.00
C PHE A 68 -8.41 -4.27 -3.30
N ILE A 69 -8.34 -3.85 -2.03
CA ILE A 69 -9.53 -3.42 -1.26
C ILE A 69 -10.16 -2.20 -1.94
N ILE A 70 -9.36 -1.23 -2.37
CA ILE A 70 -9.86 -0.04 -3.10
C ILE A 70 -10.48 -0.43 -4.44
N VAL A 71 -9.81 -1.27 -5.22
CA VAL A 71 -10.32 -1.74 -6.52
C VAL A 71 -11.65 -2.49 -6.33
N TYR A 72 -11.72 -3.41 -5.37
CA TYR A 72 -12.95 -4.11 -5.00
C TYR A 72 -14.07 -3.14 -4.63
N HIS A 73 -13.79 -2.13 -3.79
CA HIS A 73 -14.76 -1.10 -3.42
C HIS A 73 -15.34 -0.39 -4.65
N LEU A 74 -14.46 0.06 -5.55
CA LEU A 74 -14.83 0.80 -6.75
C LEU A 74 -15.62 -0.06 -7.73
N ILE A 75 -15.26 -1.34 -7.89
CA ILE A 75 -16.00 -2.29 -8.73
C ILE A 75 -17.42 -2.48 -8.21
N ILE A 76 -17.62 -2.79 -6.92
CA ILE A 76 -18.96 -2.99 -6.37
C ILE A 76 -19.81 -1.72 -6.48
N LYS A 77 -19.22 -0.56 -6.16
CA LYS A 77 -19.91 0.73 -6.30
C LYS A 77 -20.27 1.04 -7.76
N GLY A 78 -19.38 0.75 -8.70
CA GLY A 78 -19.63 0.90 -10.13
C GLY A 78 -20.73 -0.03 -10.63
N LEU A 79 -20.69 -1.31 -10.25
CA LEU A 79 -21.70 -2.30 -10.60
C LEU A 79 -23.09 -1.89 -10.11
N ASN A 80 -23.19 -1.41 -8.86
CA ASN A 80 -24.46 -0.97 -8.31
C ASN A 80 -24.97 0.30 -8.99
N LYS A 81 -24.09 1.25 -9.30
CA LYS A 81 -24.45 2.53 -9.94
C LYS A 81 -24.83 2.39 -11.41
N PHE A 82 -24.05 1.64 -12.19
CA PHE A 82 -24.22 1.56 -13.65
C PHE A 82 -25.19 0.46 -14.09
N PHE A 83 -25.22 -0.66 -13.37
CA PHE A 83 -26.06 -1.82 -13.75
C PHE A 83 -27.28 -1.99 -12.85
N GLY A 84 -27.54 -1.04 -11.93
CA GLY A 84 -28.66 -1.12 -10.99
C GLY A 84 -28.62 -2.33 -10.06
N LYS A 85 -27.46 -2.96 -9.89
CA LYS A 85 -27.29 -4.08 -8.96
C LYS A 85 -27.34 -3.57 -7.51
N ASN A 86 -27.69 -4.45 -6.57
CA ASN A 86 -27.64 -4.15 -5.14
C ASN A 86 -26.69 -5.13 -4.42
N ILE A 87 -25.44 -5.17 -4.89
CA ILE A 87 -24.42 -6.03 -4.30
C ILE A 87 -23.96 -5.41 -2.99
N TYR A 88 -24.05 -6.17 -1.91
CA TYR A 88 -23.56 -5.75 -0.60
C TYR A 88 -22.03 -5.62 -0.62
N ASN A 89 -21.52 -4.49 -0.13
CA ASN A 89 -20.09 -4.26 -0.03
C ASN A 89 -19.58 -4.66 1.35
N TYR A 90 -18.79 -5.73 1.41
CA TYR A 90 -18.23 -6.26 2.66
C TYR A 90 -17.31 -5.27 3.39
N ILE A 91 -16.80 -4.23 2.72
CA ILE A 91 -16.01 -3.20 3.39
C ILE A 91 -16.81 -2.48 4.47
N TYR A 92 -18.13 -2.34 4.28
CA TYR A 92 -19.01 -1.68 5.24
C TYR A 92 -19.49 -2.59 6.36
N HIS A 93 -19.09 -3.86 6.37
CA HIS A 93 -19.42 -4.77 7.47
C HIS A 93 -18.68 -4.32 8.75
N PRO A 94 -19.33 -4.29 9.92
CA PRO A 94 -18.77 -3.72 11.15
C PRO A 94 -17.48 -4.44 11.64
N LYS A 95 -17.30 -5.72 11.27
CA LYS A 95 -16.09 -6.49 11.61
C LYS A 95 -14.90 -6.19 10.70
N THR A 96 -15.12 -5.63 9.50
CA THR A 96 -14.05 -5.39 8.52
C THR A 96 -12.93 -4.49 9.03
N PRO A 97 -13.19 -3.31 9.66
CA PRO A 97 -12.11 -2.48 10.17
C PRO A 97 -11.28 -3.19 11.24
N ILE A 98 -11.91 -4.02 12.08
CA ILE A 98 -11.22 -4.82 13.10
C ILE A 98 -10.30 -5.86 12.44
N ILE A 99 -10.80 -6.57 11.42
CA ILE A 99 -10.01 -7.55 10.67
C ILE A 99 -8.81 -6.87 9.99
N ILE A 100 -9.03 -5.74 9.34
CA ILE A 100 -7.95 -4.96 8.70
C ILE A 100 -6.92 -4.53 9.74
N LEU A 101 -7.34 -4.01 10.89
CA LEU A 101 -6.43 -3.61 11.96
C LEU A 101 -5.58 -4.79 12.46
N VAL A 102 -6.19 -5.95 12.69
CA VAL A 102 -5.49 -7.18 13.10
C VAL A 102 -4.45 -7.58 12.04
N ILE A 103 -4.80 -7.56 10.76
CA ILE A 103 -3.87 -7.85 9.67
C ILE A 103 -2.70 -6.87 9.66
N ILE A 104 -2.96 -5.56 9.83
CA ILE A 104 -1.93 -4.52 9.88
C ILE A 104 -0.97 -4.75 11.05
N LEU A 105 -1.50 -5.08 12.23
CA LEU A 105 -0.68 -5.33 13.43
C LEU A 105 0.17 -6.58 13.29
N ILE A 106 -0.40 -7.68 12.80
CA ILE A 106 0.33 -8.92 12.52
C ILE A 106 1.46 -8.62 11.52
N TYR A 107 1.14 -7.96 10.41
CA TYR A 107 2.13 -7.58 9.40
C TYR A 107 3.24 -6.70 9.97
N TRP A 108 2.90 -5.72 10.80
CA TRP A 108 3.87 -4.83 11.42
C TRP A 108 4.86 -5.59 12.31
N VAL A 109 4.37 -6.52 13.14
CA VAL A 109 5.23 -7.37 13.97
C VAL A 109 6.10 -8.26 13.08
N LEU A 110 5.50 -9.00 12.16
CA LEU A 110 6.22 -9.96 11.31
C LEU A 110 7.33 -9.28 10.49
N ARG A 111 7.06 -8.10 9.92
CA ARG A 111 8.03 -7.37 9.07
C ARG A 111 9.30 -6.92 9.81
N ASN A 112 9.29 -6.87 11.15
CA ASN A 112 10.45 -6.47 11.95
C ASN A 112 11.23 -7.66 12.51
N ILE A 113 10.89 -8.89 12.14
CA ILE A 113 11.60 -10.10 12.60
C ILE A 113 12.83 -10.37 11.70
N PRO A 114 14.06 -10.42 12.25
CA PRO A 114 15.30 -10.57 11.48
C PRO A 114 15.60 -12.03 11.11
N TYR A 115 14.58 -12.85 10.86
CA TYR A 115 14.72 -14.26 10.50
C TYR A 115 13.96 -14.56 9.20
N TYR A 116 14.54 -15.38 8.33
CA TYR A 116 13.85 -15.87 7.15
C TYR A 116 12.64 -16.73 7.58
N PRO A 117 11.45 -16.58 6.96
CA PRO A 117 11.15 -15.83 5.73
C PRO A 117 10.73 -14.37 5.93
N PHE A 118 10.66 -13.88 7.17
CA PHE A 118 10.11 -12.57 7.49
C PHE A 118 10.97 -11.39 7.02
N THR A 119 12.26 -11.60 6.81
CA THR A 119 13.16 -10.61 6.20
C THR A 119 12.70 -10.14 4.82
N VAL A 120 11.99 -10.99 4.06
CA VAL A 120 11.42 -10.65 2.75
C VAL A 120 10.31 -9.61 2.85
N LEU A 121 9.67 -9.49 4.03
CA LEU A 121 8.64 -8.50 4.23
C LEU A 121 9.24 -7.10 4.35
N ALA A 122 10.48 -6.93 4.82
CA ALA A 122 11.10 -5.61 4.92
C ALA A 122 11.38 -5.03 3.52
N PRO A 123 11.22 -3.71 3.34
CA PRO A 123 11.39 -3.11 2.02
C PRO A 123 12.89 -3.02 1.65
N ASN A 124 13.25 -3.66 0.53
CA ASN A 124 14.60 -3.67 -0.02
C ASN A 124 14.93 -2.44 -0.87
#